data_AF-A0AAV9BDB3-F1
#
_entry.id   AF-A0AAV9BDB3-F1
#
_cell.length_a   1.000
_cell.length_b   1.000
_cell.length_c   1.000
_cell.angle_alpha   90.00
_cell.angle_beta   90.00
_cell.angle_gamma   90.00
#
_symmetry.space_group_name_H-M   'P 1'
#
loop_
_entity.id
_entity.type
_entity.pdbx_description
1 polymer ?
#
loop_
_entity_poly.entity_id
_entity_poly.type
_entity_poly.pdbx_seq_one_letter_code
_entity_poly.pdbx_strand_id
1 'polypeptide(L)'
;MVVTMMGRREGSLLRSPPSTAMRGSRIAIAVAIGVFFGCIFALLFPNGLFRFDSSQEHRITSRSSRVANSSPCESPERINMLKSEMVTLSQKNAELKKQIRELTSKLHLAEQGTDQAQKQVLLLGEQRKAGPFGTVKGLRTNPTVLPDESVNPMLAKLLEKVAVQKELIVCLANRNVKNMLEVWFESLKRVRIPNYLVVALDDEIEALCKSNDVPVYRRKPEEGIDSIGRTGGNHAISGLKFRILREFLQLGYSILLSDVDIVYLQNPFEHLYRDSDVESMSDGHDNFTAYGYNDVFDDAKMGWARFAHTMRIWVFNSGFFYIRPTIPSIELLDRVATRLATDSKAWDQAVFNEELFYPSHPGYEGLHASKRTMDMFEFMNSKVLFRTVRNNENYRKLKPVIVHVNYHPDKFPRMKAVVEFYVNGKKDALQPFPEGSAW
;
A
#
# COMPACT_ATOMS: atom_id res chain seq x y z
N MET A 1 49.12 -1.05 37.87
CA MET A 1 49.74 0.27 38.09
C MET A 1 48.65 1.31 37.92
N VAL A 2 48.17 1.87 39.03
CA VAL A 2 47.13 2.90 39.11
C VAL A 2 47.81 4.26 38.98
N VAL A 3 47.37 5.13 38.08
CA VAL A 3 47.60 6.58 38.18
C VAL A 3 46.34 7.33 37.76
N THR A 4 45.61 7.75 38.77
CA THR A 4 44.68 8.88 38.81
C THR A 4 45.41 10.20 38.59
N MET A 5 44.81 11.12 37.83
CA MET A 5 45.08 12.57 37.94
C MET A 5 43.74 13.31 37.87
N MET A 6 43.31 13.78 39.05
CA MET A 6 42.26 14.78 39.25
C MET A 6 42.87 16.17 39.10
N GLY A 7 42.22 17.05 38.33
CA GLY A 7 42.49 18.49 38.26
C GLY A 7 41.18 19.25 38.45
N ARG A 8 41.03 19.84 39.64
CA ARG A 8 39.89 20.58 40.19
C ARG A 8 39.89 22.04 39.71
N ARG A 9 38.72 22.61 39.38
CA ARG A 9 38.38 24.00 39.74
C ARG A 9 36.87 24.22 39.82
N GLU A 10 36.51 24.92 40.89
CA GLU A 10 35.18 25.14 41.45
C GLU A 10 34.42 26.25 40.74
N GLY A 11 33.09 26.19 40.89
CA GLY A 11 32.15 27.24 40.51
C GLY A 11 30.72 26.85 40.93
N SER A 12 30.49 26.76 42.24
CA SER A 12 29.14 26.71 42.84
C SER A 12 28.56 28.13 42.89
N LEU A 13 27.25 28.29 42.69
CA LEU A 13 26.35 28.93 43.67
C LEU A 13 24.88 28.99 43.17
N LEU A 14 24.01 28.35 43.96
CA LEU A 14 22.62 28.72 44.34
C LEU A 14 21.45 28.61 43.33
N ARG A 15 20.55 27.64 43.55
CA ARG A 15 19.27 27.85 44.31
C ARG A 15 18.45 26.55 44.47
N SER A 16 17.97 26.30 45.68
CA SER A 16 16.98 25.27 46.08
C SER A 16 15.53 25.84 45.99
N PRO A 17 14.49 25.10 46.44
CA PRO A 17 13.51 24.27 45.71
C PRO A 17 12.13 24.97 45.49
N PRO A 18 11.10 24.34 44.86
CA PRO A 18 9.92 25.05 44.40
C PRO A 18 8.88 25.29 45.49
N SER A 19 8.37 26.52 45.57
CA SER A 19 7.22 26.90 46.38
C SER A 19 5.91 26.66 45.62
N THR A 20 5.00 25.98 46.30
CA THR A 20 3.59 25.77 45.95
C THR A 20 2.83 27.10 45.82
N ALA A 21 2.28 27.39 44.64
CA ALA A 21 1.39 28.53 44.41
C ALA A 21 0.11 28.12 43.66
N MET A 22 -0.98 28.11 44.42
CA MET A 22 -2.40 28.32 44.09
C MET A 22 -2.84 28.20 42.60
N ARG A 23 -3.43 27.05 42.25
CA ARG A 23 -4.14 26.82 40.98
C ARG A 23 -5.67 26.87 41.13
N GLY A 24 -6.18 27.74 42.01
CA GLY A 24 -7.62 27.85 42.33
C GLY A 24 -8.37 29.08 41.78
N SER A 25 -7.68 30.04 41.15
CA SER A 25 -8.28 31.38 40.92
C SER A 25 -8.97 31.57 39.55
N ARG A 26 -8.52 30.90 38.48
CA ARG A 26 -9.02 31.20 37.12
C ARG A 26 -10.44 30.71 36.82
N ILE A 27 -10.83 29.57 37.39
CA ILE A 27 -12.17 29.00 37.18
C ILE A 27 -13.21 29.81 37.96
N ALA A 28 -12.88 30.22 39.19
CA ALA A 28 -13.76 31.06 40.00
C ALA A 28 -14.03 32.43 39.34
N ILE A 29 -13.01 33.04 38.73
CA ILE A 29 -13.15 34.30 37.99
C ILE A 29 -14.05 34.12 36.76
N ALA A 30 -13.89 33.03 36.00
CA ALA A 30 -14.72 32.76 34.81
C ALA A 30 -16.20 32.54 35.18
N VAL A 31 -16.47 31.83 36.28
CA VAL A 31 -17.84 31.62 36.78
C VAL A 31 -18.46 32.94 37.24
N ALA A 32 -17.72 33.78 37.95
CA ALA A 32 -18.21 35.09 38.39
C ALA A 32 -18.57 36.00 37.21
N ILE A 33 -17.74 36.01 36.16
CA ILE A 33 -18.00 36.77 34.93
C ILE A 33 -19.26 36.23 34.22
N GLY A 34 -19.39 34.90 34.09
CA GLY A 34 -20.56 34.27 33.46
C GLY A 34 -21.87 34.58 34.17
N VAL A 35 -21.86 34.53 35.51
CA VAL A 35 -23.04 34.88 36.33
C VAL A 35 -23.39 36.37 36.18
N PHE A 36 -22.40 37.26 36.18
CA PHE A 36 -22.62 38.69 36.04
C PHE A 36 -23.25 39.05 34.68
N PHE A 37 -22.74 38.49 33.57
CA PHE A 37 -23.34 38.69 32.26
C PHE A 37 -24.72 38.04 32.14
N GLY A 38 -24.93 36.86 32.74
CA GLY A 38 -26.25 36.20 32.79
C GLY A 38 -27.32 37.07 33.48
N CYS A 39 -26.97 37.71 34.61
CA CYS A 39 -27.87 38.62 35.31
C CYS A 39 -28.20 39.88 34.51
N ILE A 40 -27.23 40.44 33.78
CA ILE A 40 -27.46 41.60 32.91
C ILE A 40 -28.41 41.24 31.76
N PHE A 41 -28.22 40.08 31.12
CA PHE A 41 -29.12 39.64 30.06
C PHE A 41 -30.54 39.33 30.56
N ALA A 42 -30.69 38.80 31.78
CA ALA A 42 -32.00 38.55 32.38
C ALA A 42 -32.77 39.84 32.72
N LEU A 43 -32.07 40.91 33.12
CA LEU A 43 -32.68 42.21 33.43
C LEU A 43 -33.01 43.03 32.18
N LEU A 44 -32.18 42.96 31.14
CA LEU A 44 -32.37 43.75 29.91
C LEU A 44 -33.30 43.07 28.89
N PHE A 45 -33.44 41.74 28.94
CA PHE A 45 -34.26 40.97 28.01
C PHE A 45 -35.20 39.99 28.73
N PRO A 46 -36.16 40.47 29.56
CA PRO A 46 -37.03 39.60 30.35
C PRO A 46 -37.95 38.70 29.51
N ASN A 47 -38.09 38.98 28.21
CA ASN A 47 -38.91 38.20 27.27
C ASN A 47 -38.08 37.44 26.22
N GLY A 48 -36.77 37.29 26.41
CA GLY A 48 -35.86 36.60 25.48
C GLY A 48 -35.47 37.45 24.26
N LEU A 49 -34.35 37.09 23.62
CA LEU A 49 -33.73 37.83 22.50
C LEU A 49 -34.30 37.49 21.11
N PHE A 50 -35.17 36.48 21.01
CA PHE A 50 -35.80 36.08 19.75
C PHE A 50 -37.28 35.76 19.99
N ARG A 51 -38.17 36.65 19.52
CA ARG A 51 -39.60 36.35 19.37
C ARG A 51 -39.82 35.63 18.04
N PHE A 52 -40.16 34.35 18.09
CA PHE A 52 -40.83 33.66 16.99
C PHE A 52 -42.33 33.91 17.14
N ASP A 53 -42.92 34.69 16.23
CA ASP A 53 -44.37 34.81 16.15
C ASP A 53 -44.92 33.61 15.39
N SER A 54 -45.72 32.79 16.08
CA SER A 54 -46.47 31.70 15.49
C SER A 54 -47.97 32.01 15.57
N SER A 55 -48.64 31.78 14.44
CA SER A 55 -50.09 31.68 14.20
C SER A 55 -50.87 32.98 13.97
N GLN A 56 -51.44 33.08 12.77
CA GLN A 56 -52.87 33.35 12.60
C GLN A 56 -53.35 32.94 11.20
N GLU A 57 -54.05 31.81 11.11
CA GLU A 57 -55.05 31.58 10.08
C GLU A 57 -56.28 32.42 10.42
N HIS A 58 -56.76 33.27 9.51
CA HIS A 58 -58.19 33.52 9.35
C HIS A 58 -58.52 34.06 7.95
N ARG A 59 -59.37 33.29 7.29
CA ARG A 59 -60.28 33.50 6.16
C ARG A 59 -60.87 34.92 5.95
N ILE A 60 -61.13 35.22 4.66
CA ILE A 60 -62.31 35.91 4.04
C ILE A 60 -62.16 37.36 3.49
N THR A 61 -62.19 37.43 2.14
CA THR A 61 -62.84 38.35 1.18
C THR A 61 -62.61 39.87 1.11
N SER A 62 -62.33 40.29 -0.13
CA SER A 62 -62.65 41.55 -0.84
C SER A 62 -63.39 42.70 -0.13
N ARG A 63 -62.82 43.92 -0.20
CA ARG A 63 -63.42 45.06 -0.93
C ARG A 63 -62.47 46.27 -1.01
N SER A 64 -62.59 46.98 -2.12
CA SER A 64 -61.91 48.23 -2.50
C SER A 64 -62.26 49.42 -1.60
N SER A 65 -61.28 50.26 -1.29
CA SER A 65 -61.47 51.71 -1.23
C SER A 65 -60.15 52.46 -1.47
N ARG A 66 -60.14 53.26 -2.54
CA ARG A 66 -59.16 54.30 -2.85
C ARG A 66 -59.06 55.31 -1.70
N VAL A 67 -57.85 55.60 -1.23
CA VAL A 67 -57.46 56.95 -0.79
C VAL A 67 -56.05 57.18 -1.31
N ALA A 68 -55.96 58.01 -2.36
CA ALA A 68 -54.71 58.51 -2.89
C ALA A 68 -54.30 59.74 -2.06
N ASN A 69 -53.17 59.64 -1.37
CA ASN A 69 -52.44 60.81 -0.90
C ASN A 69 -51.09 60.81 -1.60
N SER A 70 -50.92 61.80 -2.47
CA SER A 70 -49.75 62.08 -3.29
C SER A 70 -48.63 62.71 -2.46
N SER A 71 -47.47 62.06 -2.42
CA SER A 71 -46.17 62.69 -2.15
C SER A 71 -45.47 63.02 -3.49
N PRO A 72 -44.63 64.07 -3.56
CA PRO A 72 -44.08 64.54 -4.83
C PRO A 72 -43.15 63.49 -5.43
N CYS A 73 -43.33 63.21 -6.73
CA CYS A 73 -42.48 62.31 -7.50
C CYS A 73 -41.00 62.65 -7.31
N GLU A 74 -40.22 61.71 -6.78
CA GLU A 74 -38.76 61.77 -6.83
C GLU A 74 -38.31 61.93 -8.29
N SER A 75 -37.29 62.76 -8.53
CA SER A 75 -36.84 63.05 -9.88
C SER A 75 -36.44 61.77 -10.62
N PRO A 76 -36.79 61.62 -11.92
CA PRO A 76 -36.49 60.41 -12.71
C PRO A 76 -34.99 60.01 -12.69
N GLU A 77 -34.12 60.99 -12.51
CA GLU A 77 -32.66 60.83 -12.39
C GLU A 77 -32.24 60.09 -11.11
N ARG A 78 -32.86 60.39 -9.95
CA ARG A 78 -32.59 59.67 -8.69
C ARG A 78 -33.06 58.23 -8.76
N ILE A 79 -34.21 57.98 -9.38
CA ILE A 79 -34.74 56.63 -9.57
C ILE A 79 -33.82 55.78 -10.46
N ASN A 80 -33.28 56.38 -11.53
CA ASN A 80 -32.34 55.69 -12.41
C ASN A 80 -30.98 55.42 -11.73
N MET A 81 -30.50 56.33 -10.88
CA MET A 81 -29.28 56.15 -10.09
C MET A 81 -29.45 55.04 -9.03
N LEU A 82 -30.58 55.00 -8.33
CA LEU A 82 -30.87 53.94 -7.35
C LEU A 82 -30.98 52.56 -8.03
N LYS A 83 -31.54 52.51 -9.25
CA LYS A 83 -31.59 51.27 -10.04
C LYS A 83 -30.20 50.79 -10.45
N SER A 84 -29.31 51.69 -10.87
CA SER A 84 -27.94 51.30 -11.23
C SER A 84 -27.13 50.83 -10.01
N GLU A 85 -27.31 51.46 -8.85
CA GLU A 85 -26.73 51.01 -7.58
C GLU A 85 -27.27 49.64 -7.16
N MET A 86 -28.58 49.41 -7.27
CA MET A 86 -29.20 48.14 -6.93
C MET A 86 -28.71 46.99 -7.82
N VAL A 87 -28.50 47.25 -9.12
CA VAL A 87 -27.89 46.30 -10.05
C VAL A 87 -26.43 46.01 -9.65
N THR A 88 -25.66 47.04 -9.30
CA THR A 88 -24.25 46.89 -8.88
C THR A 88 -24.13 46.10 -7.57
N LEU A 89 -25.01 46.37 -6.59
CA LEU A 89 -25.09 45.63 -5.33
C LEU A 89 -25.52 44.18 -5.55
N SER A 90 -26.46 43.95 -6.48
CA SER A 90 -26.89 42.61 -6.86
C SER A 90 -25.73 41.79 -7.46
N GLN A 91 -24.94 42.41 -8.35
CA GLN A 91 -23.74 41.79 -8.93
C GLN A 91 -22.69 41.47 -7.86
N LYS A 92 -22.41 42.41 -6.93
CA LYS A 92 -21.49 42.16 -5.81
C LYS A 92 -21.98 41.04 -4.89
N ASN A 93 -23.28 40.96 -4.63
CA ASN A 93 -23.87 39.87 -3.84
C ASN A 93 -23.74 38.52 -4.55
N ALA A 94 -23.85 38.47 -5.89
CA ALA A 94 -23.62 37.25 -6.65
C ALA A 94 -22.16 36.78 -6.56
N GLU A 95 -21.21 37.71 -6.64
CA GLU A 95 -19.78 37.41 -6.52
C GLU A 95 -19.41 36.94 -5.10
N LEU A 96 -19.91 37.62 -4.06
CA LEU A 96 -19.71 37.19 -2.67
C LEU A 96 -20.27 35.78 -2.43
N LYS A 97 -21.45 35.46 -2.99
CA LYS A 97 -22.01 34.10 -2.92
C LYS A 97 -21.16 33.05 -3.64
N LYS A 98 -20.40 33.43 -4.66
CA LYS A 98 -19.47 32.54 -5.35
C LYS A 98 -18.22 32.30 -4.50
N GLN A 99 -17.65 33.36 -3.93
CA GLN A 99 -16.50 33.28 -3.03
C GLN A 99 -16.82 32.44 -1.77
N ILE A 100 -17.99 32.62 -1.17
CA ILE A 100 -18.42 31.81 -0.02
C ILE A 100 -18.48 30.32 -0.38
N ARG A 101 -19.00 29.97 -1.56
CA ARG A 101 -19.05 28.57 -2.02
C ARG A 101 -17.66 27.99 -2.22
N GLU A 102 -16.74 28.76 -2.82
CA GLU A 102 -15.36 28.33 -3.02
C GLU A 102 -14.61 28.16 -1.69
N LEU A 103 -14.73 29.10 -0.76
CA LEU A 103 -14.14 28.97 0.58
C LEU A 103 -14.73 27.80 1.35
N THR A 104 -16.04 27.56 1.25
CA THR A 104 -16.69 26.41 1.90
C THR A 104 -16.15 25.09 1.35
N SER A 105 -15.92 25.00 0.04
CA SER A 105 -15.30 23.82 -0.58
C SER A 105 -13.85 23.63 -0.14
N LYS A 106 -13.06 24.71 -0.04
CA LYS A 106 -11.67 24.65 0.46
C LYS A 106 -11.61 24.29 1.94
N LEU A 107 -12.54 24.80 2.74
CA LEU A 107 -12.70 24.44 4.15
C LEU A 107 -13.00 22.95 4.29
N HIS A 108 -13.95 22.42 3.50
CA HIS A 108 -14.30 21.00 3.55
C HIS A 108 -13.13 20.10 3.13
N LEU A 109 -12.34 20.49 2.13
CA LEU A 109 -11.11 19.78 1.74
C LEU A 109 -10.03 19.84 2.84
N ALA A 110 -9.86 20.99 3.49
CA ALA A 110 -8.91 21.15 4.59
C ALA A 110 -9.34 20.35 5.83
N GLU A 111 -10.64 20.33 6.15
CA GLU A 111 -11.26 19.51 7.19
C GLU A 111 -11.08 18.03 6.89
N GLN A 112 -11.29 17.57 5.66
CA GLN A 112 -11.05 16.18 5.26
C GLN A 112 -9.57 15.77 5.40
N GLY A 113 -8.63 16.66 5.04
CA GLY A 113 -7.19 16.41 5.21
C GLY A 113 -6.76 16.39 6.68
N THR A 114 -7.34 17.25 7.52
CA THR A 114 -7.10 17.26 8.97
C THR A 114 -7.77 16.09 9.67
N ASP A 115 -8.95 15.66 9.24
CA ASP A 115 -9.61 14.43 9.70
C ASP A 115 -8.84 13.19 9.27
N GLN A 116 -8.27 13.15 8.07
CA GLN A 116 -7.39 12.05 7.64
C GLN A 116 -6.10 12.02 8.45
N ALA A 117 -5.48 13.17 8.70
CA ALA A 117 -4.29 13.26 9.55
C ALA A 117 -4.61 12.89 11.02
N GLN A 118 -5.73 13.34 11.56
CA GLN A 118 -6.20 12.96 12.90
C GLN A 118 -6.59 11.49 12.97
N LYS A 119 -7.22 10.92 11.94
CA LYS A 119 -7.50 9.48 11.85
C LYS A 119 -6.23 8.67 11.70
N GLN A 120 -5.21 9.15 10.99
CA GLN A 120 -3.87 8.53 10.97
C GLN A 120 -3.25 8.56 12.37
N VAL A 121 -3.32 9.68 13.08
CA VAL A 121 -2.84 9.79 14.47
C VAL A 121 -3.62 8.88 15.42
N LEU A 122 -4.93 8.73 15.23
CA LEU A 122 -5.79 7.85 16.01
C LEU A 122 -5.52 6.35 15.70
N LEU A 123 -5.25 6.02 14.42
CA LEU A 123 -4.86 4.68 13.95
C LEU A 123 -3.44 4.28 14.38
N LEU A 124 -2.55 5.25 14.61
CA LEU A 124 -1.18 5.04 15.08
C LEU A 124 -1.09 4.63 16.57
N GLY A 125 -2.23 4.54 17.26
CA GLY A 125 -2.31 4.12 18.66
C GLY A 125 -1.79 5.17 19.65
N GLU A 126 -2.01 4.92 20.94
CA GLU A 126 -1.48 5.74 22.03
C GLU A 126 0.01 5.99 21.83
N GLN A 127 0.47 7.23 22.05
CA GLN A 127 1.88 7.60 21.97
C GLN A 127 2.72 6.66 22.88
N ARG A 128 3.36 5.66 22.27
CA ARG A 128 4.15 4.68 23.01
C ARG A 128 5.49 5.30 23.40
N LYS A 129 5.81 5.29 24.68
CA LYS A 129 7.18 5.59 25.14
C LYS A 129 8.13 4.52 24.59
N ALA A 130 9.33 4.94 24.16
CA ALA A 130 10.37 4.00 23.78
C ALA A 130 10.73 3.12 24.99
N GLY A 131 10.76 1.80 24.77
CA GLY A 131 11.22 0.84 25.77
C GLY A 131 12.72 0.97 26.06
N PRO A 132 13.25 0.18 27.02
CA PRO A 132 14.69 0.12 27.30
C PRO A 132 15.55 -0.20 26.07
N PHE A 133 16.86 0.06 26.18
CA PHE A 133 17.84 -0.24 25.14
C PHE A 133 17.71 -1.69 24.63
N GLY A 134 17.72 -1.87 23.31
CA GLY A 134 17.58 -3.19 22.66
C GLY A 134 16.15 -3.76 22.59
N THR A 135 15.15 -3.11 23.19
CA THR A 135 13.75 -3.61 23.19
C THR A 135 12.85 -2.91 22.17
N VAL A 136 13.26 -1.74 21.68
CA VAL A 136 12.47 -0.95 20.72
C VAL A 136 12.45 -1.66 19.37
N LYS A 137 11.25 -1.94 18.87
CA LYS A 137 11.02 -2.45 17.51
C LYS A 137 10.21 -1.43 16.72
N GLY A 138 10.66 -1.12 15.51
CA GLY A 138 9.88 -0.31 14.57
C GLY A 138 8.58 -1.02 14.17
N LEU A 139 7.57 -0.25 13.77
CA LEU A 139 6.37 -0.81 13.16
C LEU A 139 6.77 -1.45 11.82
N ARG A 140 6.72 -2.77 11.74
CA ARG A 140 7.12 -3.50 10.53
C ARG A 140 5.97 -3.77 9.57
N THR A 141 4.73 -3.57 10.01
CA THR A 141 3.54 -3.82 9.18
C THR A 141 2.63 -2.63 9.21
N ASN A 142 2.35 -2.06 8.06
CA ASN A 142 1.29 -1.06 7.90
C ASN A 142 -0.09 -1.73 8.10
N PRO A 143 -1.11 -0.96 8.53
CA PRO A 143 -2.46 -1.46 8.63
C PRO A 143 -2.97 -1.90 7.25
N THR A 144 -3.78 -2.96 7.24
CA THR A 144 -4.46 -3.41 6.03
C THR A 144 -5.52 -2.40 5.62
N VAL A 145 -5.70 -2.21 4.31
CA VAL A 145 -6.76 -1.35 3.78
C VAL A 145 -8.14 -1.94 4.08
N LEU A 146 -9.15 -1.07 4.13
CA LEU A 146 -10.53 -1.51 4.15
C LEU A 146 -10.89 -2.11 2.79
N PRO A 147 -11.46 -3.33 2.72
CA PRO A 147 -11.92 -3.94 1.48
C PRO A 147 -12.92 -3.04 0.74
N ASP A 148 -12.71 -2.84 -0.56
CA ASP A 148 -13.66 -2.19 -1.46
C ASP A 148 -14.16 -3.17 -2.53
N GLU A 149 -15.28 -3.84 -2.25
CA GLU A 149 -15.89 -4.80 -3.16
C GLU A 149 -16.37 -4.18 -4.48
N SER A 150 -16.54 -2.86 -4.55
CA SER A 150 -16.96 -2.17 -5.78
C SER A 150 -15.90 -2.20 -6.88
N VAL A 151 -14.63 -2.37 -6.50
CA VAL A 151 -13.48 -2.49 -7.43
C VAL A 151 -13.67 -3.66 -8.38
N ASN A 152 -14.05 -4.82 -7.84
CA ASN A 152 -14.28 -6.03 -8.63
C ASN A 152 -15.24 -7.00 -7.91
N PRO A 153 -16.56 -6.82 -8.06
CA PRO A 153 -17.56 -7.63 -7.35
C PRO A 153 -17.52 -9.13 -7.70
N MET A 154 -17.07 -9.47 -8.91
CA MET A 154 -16.98 -10.86 -9.35
C MET A 154 -15.79 -11.55 -8.68
N LEU A 155 -14.62 -10.89 -8.69
CA LEU A 155 -13.44 -11.38 -7.99
C LEU A 155 -13.72 -11.47 -6.48
N ALA A 156 -14.33 -10.46 -5.87
CA ALA A 156 -14.66 -10.46 -4.45
C ALA A 156 -15.41 -11.75 -4.02
N LYS A 157 -16.50 -12.08 -4.72
CA LYS A 157 -17.30 -13.30 -4.47
C LYS A 157 -16.53 -14.61 -4.66
N LEU A 158 -15.55 -14.62 -5.56
CA LEU A 158 -14.69 -15.78 -5.77
C LEU A 158 -13.67 -15.91 -4.63
N LEU A 159 -13.06 -14.80 -4.22
CA LEU A 159 -12.06 -14.79 -3.14
C LEU A 159 -12.64 -15.21 -1.79
N GLU A 160 -13.89 -14.85 -1.50
CA GLU A 160 -14.59 -15.33 -0.29
C GLU A 160 -14.66 -16.85 -0.18
N LYS A 161 -14.67 -17.56 -1.33
CA LYS A 161 -14.77 -19.02 -1.37
C LYS A 161 -13.41 -19.71 -1.36
N VAL A 162 -12.41 -19.08 -1.97
CA VAL A 162 -11.11 -19.70 -2.26
C VAL A 162 -10.04 -19.30 -1.24
N ALA A 163 -10.06 -18.07 -0.74
CA ALA A 163 -9.04 -17.59 0.17
C ALA A 163 -9.20 -18.18 1.58
N VAL A 164 -8.07 -18.46 2.23
CA VAL A 164 -8.03 -18.86 3.64
C VAL A 164 -7.35 -17.73 4.39
N GLN A 165 -8.00 -17.21 5.44
CA GLN A 165 -7.51 -16.06 6.22
C GLN A 165 -7.22 -14.82 5.36
N LYS A 166 -7.98 -14.63 4.27
CA LYS A 166 -7.74 -13.61 3.24
C LYS A 166 -6.36 -13.69 2.59
N GLU A 167 -5.75 -14.86 2.57
CA GLU A 167 -4.49 -15.13 1.88
C GLU A 167 -4.73 -16.17 0.78
N LEU A 168 -4.05 -16.01 -0.36
CA LEU A 168 -4.06 -17.00 -1.43
C LEU A 168 -2.84 -16.87 -2.34
N ILE A 169 -2.52 -17.99 -3.00
CA ILE A 169 -1.54 -18.03 -4.08
C ILE A 169 -2.21 -17.60 -5.38
N VAL A 170 -1.59 -16.69 -6.12
CA VAL A 170 -2.11 -16.25 -7.42
C VAL A 170 -1.08 -16.49 -8.51
N CYS A 171 -1.53 -17.14 -9.58
CA CYS A 171 -0.72 -17.42 -10.75
C CYS A 171 -1.43 -16.93 -12.02
N LEU A 172 -0.71 -16.22 -12.89
CA LEU A 172 -1.23 -15.75 -14.17
C LEU A 172 -0.73 -16.66 -15.28
N ALA A 173 -1.64 -17.13 -16.14
CA ALA A 173 -1.27 -18.06 -17.20
C ALA A 173 -2.03 -17.83 -18.51
N ASN A 174 -1.33 -18.09 -19.61
CA ASN A 174 -1.86 -18.22 -20.96
C ASN A 174 -1.46 -19.58 -21.56
N ARG A 175 -1.99 -19.92 -22.73
CA ARG A 175 -1.74 -21.18 -23.43
C ARG A 175 -0.27 -21.52 -23.63
N ASN A 176 0.62 -20.54 -23.73
CA ASN A 176 2.05 -20.77 -23.98
C ASN A 176 2.74 -21.46 -22.80
N VAL A 177 2.17 -21.35 -21.60
CA VAL A 177 2.72 -21.91 -20.37
C VAL A 177 1.88 -23.07 -19.80
N LYS A 178 0.92 -23.57 -20.57
CA LYS A 178 0.01 -24.67 -20.21
C LYS A 178 0.70 -25.85 -19.53
N ASN A 179 1.75 -26.39 -20.15
CA ASN A 179 2.45 -27.57 -19.63
C ASN A 179 3.12 -27.30 -18.27
N MET A 180 3.62 -26.08 -18.04
CA MET A 180 4.20 -25.70 -16.74
C MET A 180 3.10 -25.48 -15.70
N LEU A 181 1.97 -24.88 -16.10
CA LEU A 181 0.81 -24.70 -15.24
C LEU A 181 0.27 -26.04 -14.72
N GLU A 182 0.26 -27.09 -15.54
CA GLU A 182 -0.12 -28.45 -15.09
C GLU A 182 0.78 -28.95 -13.96
N VAL A 183 2.10 -28.83 -14.11
CA VAL A 183 3.03 -29.21 -13.03
C VAL A 183 2.81 -28.33 -11.79
N TRP A 184 2.53 -27.04 -11.98
CA TRP A 184 2.28 -26.08 -10.93
C TRP A 184 1.06 -26.46 -10.08
N PHE A 185 -0.14 -26.62 -10.67
CA PHE A 185 -1.34 -26.94 -9.89
C PHE A 185 -1.33 -28.37 -9.35
N GLU A 186 -0.73 -29.34 -10.06
CA GLU A 186 -0.58 -30.70 -9.53
C GLU A 186 0.38 -30.72 -8.34
N SER A 187 1.38 -29.82 -8.31
CA SER A 187 2.24 -29.67 -7.14
C SER A 187 1.48 -29.13 -5.92
N LEU A 188 0.62 -28.12 -6.10
CA LEU A 188 -0.23 -27.57 -5.04
C LEU A 188 -1.23 -28.59 -4.49
N LYS A 189 -1.93 -29.30 -5.38
CA LYS A 189 -2.87 -30.37 -5.00
C LYS A 189 -2.18 -31.47 -4.19
N ARG A 190 -0.99 -31.89 -4.63
CA ARG A 190 -0.20 -32.92 -3.94
C ARG A 190 0.16 -32.51 -2.51
N VAL A 191 0.51 -31.25 -2.27
CA VAL A 191 0.82 -30.73 -0.94
C VAL A 191 -0.42 -30.21 -0.19
N ARG A 192 -1.61 -30.39 -0.77
CA ARG A 192 -2.93 -30.07 -0.17
C ARG A 192 -3.10 -28.60 0.23
N ILE A 193 -2.55 -27.67 -0.56
CA ILE A 193 -2.80 -26.24 -0.36
C ILE A 193 -4.20 -25.91 -0.90
N PRO A 194 -5.14 -25.39 -0.08
CA PRO A 194 -6.50 -25.14 -0.53
C PRO A 194 -6.70 -23.75 -1.17
N ASN A 195 -5.89 -22.76 -0.80
CA ASN A 195 -6.08 -21.35 -1.14
C ASN A 195 -5.13 -20.91 -2.26
N TYR A 196 -5.47 -21.31 -3.48
CA TYR A 196 -4.80 -20.85 -4.70
C TYR A 196 -5.81 -20.52 -5.80
N LEU A 197 -5.43 -19.62 -6.71
CA LEU A 197 -6.26 -19.16 -7.81
C LEU A 197 -5.41 -18.96 -9.06
N VAL A 198 -5.87 -19.51 -10.18
CA VAL A 198 -5.31 -19.21 -11.50
C VAL A 198 -6.08 -18.05 -12.11
N VAL A 199 -5.36 -17.02 -12.55
CA VAL A 199 -5.91 -15.96 -13.38
C VAL A 199 -5.65 -16.33 -14.83
N ALA A 200 -6.70 -16.78 -15.52
CA ALA A 200 -6.63 -17.17 -16.91
C ALA A 200 -6.59 -15.94 -17.82
N LEU A 201 -5.61 -15.88 -18.71
CA LEU A 201 -5.46 -14.81 -19.71
C LEU A 201 -6.10 -15.16 -21.05
N ASP A 202 -6.51 -16.41 -21.23
CA ASP A 202 -7.23 -16.90 -22.41
C ASP A 202 -8.20 -18.05 -22.04
N ASP A 203 -9.06 -18.38 -23.00
CA ASP A 203 -10.16 -19.33 -22.85
C ASP A 203 -9.64 -20.78 -22.72
N GLU A 204 -8.44 -21.07 -23.25
CA GLU A 204 -7.84 -22.40 -23.17
C GLU A 204 -7.39 -22.70 -21.74
N ILE A 205 -6.73 -21.75 -21.08
CA ILE A 205 -6.36 -21.89 -19.65
C ILE A 205 -7.60 -21.96 -18.77
N GLU A 206 -8.64 -21.15 -19.07
CA GLU A 206 -9.89 -21.23 -18.32
C GLU A 206 -10.52 -22.63 -18.41
N ALA A 207 -10.61 -23.20 -19.62
CA ALA A 207 -11.13 -24.54 -19.85
C ALA A 207 -10.27 -25.62 -19.16
N LEU A 208 -8.94 -25.51 -19.25
CA LEU A 208 -8.01 -26.41 -18.58
C LEU A 208 -8.24 -26.43 -17.07
N CYS A 209 -8.31 -25.26 -16.44
CA CYS A 209 -8.52 -25.16 -15.00
C CYS A 209 -9.86 -25.76 -14.58
N LYS A 210 -10.95 -25.44 -15.30
CA LYS A 210 -12.28 -26.01 -15.04
C LYS A 210 -12.30 -27.52 -15.16
N SER A 211 -11.66 -28.08 -16.19
CA SER A 211 -11.60 -29.53 -16.40
C SER A 211 -10.79 -30.29 -15.34
N ASN A 212 -9.91 -29.59 -14.62
CA ASN A 212 -9.02 -30.15 -13.60
C ASN A 212 -9.41 -29.74 -12.16
N ASP A 213 -10.60 -29.18 -11.96
CA ASP A 213 -11.07 -28.68 -10.65
C ASP A 213 -10.08 -27.70 -9.99
N VAL A 214 -9.54 -26.78 -10.80
CA VAL A 214 -8.63 -25.71 -10.35
C VAL A 214 -9.42 -24.40 -10.27
N PRO A 215 -9.44 -23.72 -9.11
CA PRO A 215 -10.07 -22.40 -8.99
C PRO A 215 -9.49 -21.43 -10.03
N VAL A 216 -10.36 -20.81 -10.81
CA VAL A 216 -9.97 -19.95 -11.92
C VAL A 216 -10.78 -18.66 -11.96
N TYR A 217 -10.08 -17.56 -12.22
CA TYR A 217 -10.64 -16.25 -12.48
C TYR A 217 -10.30 -15.83 -13.90
N ARG A 218 -11.32 -15.55 -14.70
CA ARG A 218 -11.18 -14.92 -16.02
C ARG A 218 -11.82 -13.54 -15.96
N ARG A 219 -11.03 -12.49 -16.19
CA ARG A 219 -11.55 -11.13 -16.31
C ARG A 219 -12.49 -11.07 -17.52
N LYS A 220 -13.57 -10.30 -17.41
CA LYS A 220 -14.44 -10.03 -18.56
C LYS A 220 -13.63 -9.36 -19.67
N PRO A 221 -13.89 -9.68 -20.95
CA PRO A 221 -13.24 -9.02 -22.06
C PRO A 221 -13.46 -7.50 -22.00
N GLU A 222 -12.42 -6.75 -21.70
CA GLU A 222 -12.34 -5.31 -21.94
C GLU A 222 -11.44 -5.10 -23.16
N GLU A 223 -11.88 -4.28 -24.12
CA GLU A 223 -11.10 -3.99 -25.32
C GLU A 223 -9.71 -3.45 -24.94
N GLY A 224 -8.66 -4.15 -25.35
CA GLY A 224 -7.26 -3.78 -25.10
C GLY A 224 -6.51 -4.62 -24.05
N ILE A 225 -7.19 -5.15 -23.02
CA ILE A 225 -6.53 -6.02 -22.02
C ILE A 225 -6.46 -7.47 -22.52
N ASP A 226 -7.52 -7.93 -23.19
CA ASP A 226 -7.59 -9.27 -23.74
C ASP A 226 -6.61 -9.50 -24.91
N SER A 227 -6.31 -8.47 -25.70
CA SER A 227 -5.27 -8.54 -26.73
C SER A 227 -3.88 -8.67 -26.11
N ILE A 228 -3.61 -7.94 -25.01
CA ILE A 228 -2.37 -8.06 -24.23
C ILE A 228 -2.22 -9.46 -23.63
N GLY A 229 -3.28 -10.03 -23.04
CA GLY A 229 -3.24 -11.38 -22.47
C GLY A 229 -3.02 -12.49 -23.52
N ARG A 230 -3.65 -12.35 -24.71
CA ARG A 230 -3.61 -13.37 -25.78
C ARG A 230 -2.41 -13.29 -26.70
N THR A 231 -1.87 -12.10 -26.94
CA THR A 231 -0.84 -11.82 -27.96
C THR A 231 0.30 -10.92 -27.48
N GLY A 232 0.22 -10.36 -26.27
CA GLY A 232 1.25 -9.49 -25.73
C GLY A 232 2.54 -10.26 -25.44
N GLY A 233 3.68 -9.61 -25.72
CA GLY A 233 4.98 -10.11 -25.24
C GLY A 233 5.07 -10.05 -23.71
N ASN A 234 6.11 -10.68 -23.14
CA ASN A 234 6.32 -10.76 -21.69
C ASN A 234 6.14 -9.42 -20.97
N HIS A 235 6.61 -8.32 -21.58
CA HIS A 235 6.48 -6.97 -21.03
C HIS A 235 5.02 -6.53 -20.80
N ALA A 236 4.12 -6.75 -21.77
CA ALA A 236 2.72 -6.34 -21.66
C ALA A 236 1.95 -7.22 -20.66
N ILE A 237 2.28 -8.53 -20.60
CA ILE A 237 1.76 -9.46 -19.60
C ILE A 237 2.23 -9.06 -18.19
N SER A 238 3.49 -8.63 -18.03
CA SER A 238 4.01 -8.14 -16.75
C SER A 238 3.32 -6.86 -16.28
N GLY A 239 3.01 -5.90 -17.16
CA GLY A 239 2.21 -4.73 -16.78
C GLY A 239 0.80 -5.10 -16.31
N LEU A 240 0.16 -6.06 -16.98
CA LEU A 240 -1.15 -6.58 -16.60
C LEU A 240 -1.11 -7.31 -15.24
N LYS A 241 -0.03 -8.04 -14.94
CA LYS A 241 0.22 -8.73 -13.67
C LYS A 241 0.02 -7.81 -12.47
N PHE A 242 0.71 -6.67 -12.42
CA PHE A 242 0.63 -5.76 -11.27
C PHE A 242 -0.73 -5.06 -11.15
N ARG A 243 -1.39 -4.75 -12.28
CA ARG A 243 -2.76 -4.20 -12.26
C ARG A 243 -3.76 -5.18 -11.68
N ILE A 244 -3.67 -6.45 -12.06
CA ILE A 244 -4.53 -7.50 -11.53
C ILE A 244 -4.27 -7.66 -10.03
N LEU A 245 -3.01 -7.79 -9.60
CA LEU A 245 -2.66 -7.92 -8.17
C LEU A 245 -3.20 -6.77 -7.32
N ARG A 246 -3.20 -5.55 -7.87
CA ARG A 246 -3.74 -4.37 -7.20
C ARG A 246 -5.21 -4.55 -6.82
N GLU A 247 -6.04 -5.14 -7.68
CA GLU A 247 -7.46 -5.37 -7.39
C GLU A 247 -7.62 -6.30 -6.18
N PHE A 248 -6.79 -7.34 -6.04
CA PHE A 248 -6.82 -8.22 -4.87
C PHE A 248 -6.46 -7.47 -3.59
N LEU A 249 -5.46 -6.59 -3.65
CA LEU A 249 -5.06 -5.80 -2.49
C LEU A 249 -6.14 -4.81 -2.07
N GLN A 250 -6.83 -4.17 -3.03
CA GLN A 250 -7.96 -3.29 -2.74
C GLN A 250 -9.17 -4.03 -2.14
N LEU A 251 -9.34 -5.31 -2.49
CA LEU A 251 -10.32 -6.20 -1.86
C LEU A 251 -9.87 -6.68 -0.47
N GLY A 252 -8.69 -6.29 -0.01
CA GLY A 252 -8.17 -6.62 1.32
C GLY A 252 -7.61 -8.04 1.44
N TYR A 253 -7.16 -8.65 0.35
CA TYR A 253 -6.54 -9.97 0.32
C TYR A 253 -5.02 -9.85 0.19
N SER A 254 -4.27 -10.61 1.00
CA SER A 254 -2.83 -10.78 0.81
C SER A 254 -2.57 -11.82 -0.27
N ILE A 255 -1.55 -11.57 -1.09
CA ILE A 255 -1.25 -12.42 -2.24
C ILE A 255 0.15 -12.96 -2.16
N LEU A 256 0.29 -14.27 -2.29
CA LEU A 256 1.55 -14.90 -2.68
C LEU A 256 1.54 -15.01 -4.21
N LEU A 257 2.17 -14.06 -4.89
CA LEU A 257 2.36 -14.16 -6.34
C LEU A 257 3.25 -15.36 -6.63
N SER A 258 2.88 -16.14 -7.63
CA SER A 258 3.68 -17.24 -8.16
C SER A 258 3.66 -17.23 -9.67
N ASP A 259 4.84 -17.18 -10.27
CA ASP A 259 5.02 -17.55 -11.67
C ASP A 259 4.75 -19.06 -11.84
N VAL A 260 4.46 -19.44 -13.08
CA VAL A 260 4.07 -20.81 -13.50
C VAL A 260 5.21 -21.82 -13.41
N ASP A 261 6.46 -21.38 -13.39
CA ASP A 261 7.68 -22.20 -13.38
C ASP A 261 8.18 -22.52 -11.96
N ILE A 262 7.22 -22.66 -11.04
CA ILE A 262 7.45 -22.95 -9.63
C ILE A 262 6.87 -24.33 -9.29
N VAL A 263 7.64 -25.11 -8.55
CA VAL A 263 7.21 -26.42 -8.03
C VAL A 263 7.04 -26.33 -6.52
N TYR A 264 5.83 -26.63 -6.03
CA TYR A 264 5.54 -26.69 -4.60
C TYR A 264 5.85 -28.08 -4.02
N LEU A 265 6.53 -28.06 -2.87
CA LEU A 265 6.95 -29.25 -2.13
C LEU A 265 6.41 -29.26 -0.70
N GLN A 266 6.06 -28.09 -0.16
CA GLN A 266 5.39 -27.88 1.13
C GLN A 266 4.41 -26.70 1.04
N ASN A 267 3.58 -26.51 2.07
CA ASN A 267 2.64 -25.41 2.18
C ASN A 267 3.38 -24.09 2.51
N PRO A 268 3.45 -23.10 1.60
CA PRO A 268 4.23 -21.89 1.84
C PRO A 268 3.67 -21.02 2.97
N PHE A 269 2.36 -21.10 3.24
CA PHE A 269 1.73 -20.29 4.29
C PHE A 269 2.21 -20.67 5.70
N GLU A 270 2.82 -21.83 5.89
CA GLU A 270 3.43 -22.24 7.16
C GLU A 270 4.83 -21.67 7.36
N HIS A 271 5.43 -21.10 6.31
CA HIS A 271 6.81 -20.61 6.27
C HIS A 271 6.93 -19.09 6.09
N LEU A 272 5.82 -18.39 5.79
CA LEU A 272 5.80 -16.92 5.67
C LEU A 272 5.80 -16.23 7.04
N TYR A 273 6.65 -15.21 7.20
CA TYR A 273 6.71 -14.41 8.42
C TYR A 273 5.59 -13.39 8.53
N ARG A 274 5.13 -12.84 7.40
CA ARG A 274 4.02 -11.85 7.32
C ARG A 274 4.25 -10.56 8.11
N ASP A 275 5.49 -10.28 8.49
CA ASP A 275 5.87 -9.12 9.30
C ASP A 275 6.36 -7.94 8.47
N SER A 276 6.15 -7.94 7.16
CA SER A 276 6.52 -6.88 6.22
C SER A 276 5.43 -6.71 5.16
N ASP A 277 5.33 -5.52 4.56
CA ASP A 277 4.42 -5.23 3.46
C ASP A 277 4.70 -6.14 2.26
N VAL A 278 5.99 -6.37 1.99
CA VAL A 278 6.49 -7.29 0.96
C VAL A 278 7.48 -8.29 1.58
N GLU A 279 7.22 -9.57 1.41
CA GLU A 279 8.15 -10.66 1.73
C GLU A 279 8.48 -11.38 0.42
N SER A 280 9.73 -11.33 -0.03
CA SER A 280 10.10 -11.76 -1.39
C SER A 280 11.27 -12.71 -1.40
N MET A 281 11.24 -13.62 -2.37
CA MET A 281 12.35 -14.48 -2.71
C MET A 281 13.50 -13.67 -3.33
N SER A 282 14.73 -13.97 -2.94
CA SER A 282 15.91 -13.34 -3.54
C SER A 282 16.38 -14.11 -4.78
N ASP A 283 16.89 -13.36 -5.76
CA ASP A 283 17.69 -13.89 -6.85
C ASP A 283 19.15 -14.22 -6.43
N GLY A 284 19.55 -13.87 -5.21
CA GLY A 284 20.80 -14.28 -4.59
C GLY A 284 20.96 -15.81 -4.50
N HIS A 285 22.19 -16.29 -4.37
CA HIS A 285 22.50 -17.72 -4.39
C HIS A 285 23.41 -18.21 -3.24
N ASP A 286 23.71 -17.32 -2.31
CA ASP A 286 24.34 -17.56 -1.02
C ASP A 286 23.84 -16.52 0.01
N ASN A 287 24.26 -16.64 1.27
CA ASN A 287 23.82 -15.71 2.32
C ASN A 287 24.17 -14.24 2.03
N PHE A 288 25.34 -13.97 1.44
CA PHE A 288 25.76 -12.59 1.17
C PHE A 288 24.92 -11.97 0.06
N THR A 289 24.75 -12.67 -1.04
CA THR A 289 23.98 -12.20 -2.19
C THR A 289 22.48 -12.12 -1.89
N ALA A 290 21.94 -13.07 -1.13
CA ALA A 290 20.53 -13.09 -0.77
C ALA A 290 20.15 -12.06 0.31
N TYR A 291 20.98 -11.88 1.33
CA TYR A 291 20.67 -11.03 2.50
C TYR A 291 21.40 -9.69 2.51
N GLY A 292 22.27 -9.46 1.53
CA GLY A 292 23.03 -8.23 1.36
C GLY A 292 24.35 -8.23 2.11
N TYR A 293 25.27 -7.40 1.62
CA TYR A 293 26.62 -7.26 2.16
C TYR A 293 27.19 -5.86 1.91
N ASN A 294 28.16 -5.48 2.74
CA ASN A 294 28.96 -4.28 2.55
C ASN A 294 30.00 -4.55 1.45
N ASP A 295 29.97 -3.74 0.39
CA ASP A 295 30.94 -3.78 -0.70
C ASP A 295 31.73 -2.47 -0.72
N VAL A 296 32.99 -2.52 -1.13
CA VAL A 296 33.87 -1.35 -1.10
C VAL A 296 34.14 -0.89 -2.53
N PHE A 297 33.65 0.30 -2.86
CA PHE A 297 34.02 0.98 -4.09
C PHE A 297 35.39 1.62 -3.93
N ASP A 298 36.26 1.38 -4.91
CA ASP A 298 37.63 1.88 -4.93
C ASP A 298 37.78 3.07 -5.89
N ASP A 299 37.88 4.28 -5.33
CA ASP A 299 38.26 5.51 -6.06
C ASP A 299 39.69 5.96 -5.71
N ALA A 300 40.66 5.42 -6.44
CA ALA A 300 42.08 5.70 -6.23
C ALA A 300 42.44 7.20 -6.18
N LYS A 301 41.68 8.07 -6.85
CA LYS A 301 41.97 9.52 -6.90
C LYS A 301 41.69 10.24 -5.57
N MET A 302 40.91 9.63 -4.67
CA MET A 302 40.49 10.23 -3.40
C MET A 302 41.50 10.04 -2.25
N GLY A 303 42.63 9.34 -2.49
CA GLY A 303 43.70 9.19 -1.51
C GLY A 303 43.22 8.52 -0.21
N TRP A 304 43.19 9.26 0.90
CA TRP A 304 42.71 8.76 2.18
C TRP A 304 41.23 8.30 2.13
N ALA A 305 40.39 8.95 1.32
CA ALA A 305 38.97 8.62 1.18
C ALA A 305 38.69 7.64 0.03
N ARG A 306 39.70 6.89 -0.44
CA ARG A 306 39.63 5.96 -1.59
C ARG A 306 38.57 4.86 -1.46
N PHE A 307 38.34 4.36 -0.25
CA PHE A 307 37.46 3.23 0.00
C PHE A 307 36.10 3.70 0.49
N ALA A 308 35.14 3.77 -0.42
CA ALA A 308 33.76 4.14 -0.11
C ALA A 308 32.93 2.86 0.13
N HIS A 309 32.33 2.76 1.31
CA HIS A 309 31.42 1.67 1.61
C HIS A 309 30.11 1.84 0.84
N THR A 310 29.68 0.75 0.21
CA THR A 310 28.40 0.61 -0.49
C THR A 310 27.64 -0.58 0.10
N MET A 311 26.32 -0.58 -0.04
CA MET A 311 25.49 -1.72 0.36
C MET A 311 24.98 -2.40 -0.91
N ARG A 312 25.19 -3.71 -1.02
CA ARG A 312 24.74 -4.50 -2.16
C ARG A 312 23.83 -5.61 -1.70
N ILE A 313 22.73 -5.78 -2.41
CA ILE A 313 21.81 -6.89 -2.26
C ILE A 313 21.40 -7.31 -3.67
N TRP A 314 21.26 -8.61 -3.91
CA TRP A 314 20.71 -9.07 -5.17
C TRP A 314 19.20 -8.79 -5.17
N VAL A 315 18.70 -8.48 -6.36
CA VAL A 315 17.31 -8.08 -6.54
C VAL A 315 16.33 -9.12 -5.99
N PHE A 316 15.20 -8.62 -5.52
CA PHE A 316 14.03 -9.43 -5.21
C PHE A 316 13.41 -9.93 -6.51
N ASN A 317 12.97 -11.19 -6.49
CA ASN A 317 12.37 -11.82 -7.64
C ASN A 317 10.92 -11.30 -7.83
N SER A 318 10.58 -10.85 -9.05
CA SER A 318 9.22 -10.34 -9.36
C SER A 318 8.22 -11.43 -9.76
N GLY A 319 8.63 -12.70 -9.69
CA GLY A 319 7.82 -13.90 -9.96
C GLY A 319 7.44 -14.70 -8.72
N PHE A 320 8.02 -14.40 -7.55
CA PHE A 320 7.59 -15.02 -6.28
C PHE A 320 7.76 -14.08 -5.08
N PHE A 321 6.65 -13.51 -4.61
CA PHE A 321 6.62 -12.68 -3.42
C PHE A 321 5.24 -12.68 -2.76
N TYR A 322 5.23 -12.60 -1.43
CA TYR A 322 4.06 -12.33 -0.63
C TYR A 322 3.90 -10.82 -0.44
N ILE A 323 2.70 -10.30 -0.66
CA ILE A 323 2.38 -8.88 -0.52
C ILE A 323 1.08 -8.70 0.26
N ARG A 324 1.13 -7.83 1.28
CA ARG A 324 -0.01 -7.50 2.13
C ARG A 324 -0.86 -6.39 1.52
N PRO A 325 -2.18 -6.33 1.80
CA PRO A 325 -3.06 -5.28 1.29
C PRO A 325 -2.90 -3.99 2.11
N THR A 326 -1.76 -3.33 2.01
CA THR A 326 -1.47 -2.05 2.70
C THR A 326 -1.33 -0.92 1.68
N ILE A 327 -1.42 0.33 2.15
CA ILE A 327 -1.27 1.50 1.26
C ILE A 327 0.08 1.50 0.53
N PRO A 328 1.24 1.27 1.19
CA PRO A 328 2.52 1.18 0.49
C PRO A 328 2.61 0.02 -0.51
N SER A 329 1.98 -1.13 -0.22
CA SER A 329 1.92 -2.24 -1.17
C SER A 329 1.12 -1.90 -2.43
N ILE A 330 -0.04 -1.24 -2.28
CA ILE A 330 -0.86 -0.80 -3.41
C ILE A 330 -0.11 0.25 -4.23
N GLU A 331 0.55 1.19 -3.56
CA GLU A 331 1.38 2.20 -4.20
C GLU A 331 2.55 1.59 -4.98
N LEU A 332 3.22 0.56 -4.44
CA LEU A 332 4.25 -0.19 -5.18
C LEU A 332 3.70 -0.73 -6.50
N LEU A 333 2.54 -1.41 -6.45
CA LEU A 333 1.91 -1.96 -7.65
C LEU A 333 1.52 -0.87 -8.66
N ASP A 334 1.02 0.28 -8.17
CA ASP A 334 0.68 1.43 -9.00
C ASP A 334 1.91 2.02 -9.72
N ARG A 335 3.01 2.22 -8.99
CA ARG A 335 4.27 2.74 -9.54
C ARG A 335 4.86 1.79 -10.57
N VAL A 336 4.91 0.49 -10.26
CA VAL A 336 5.43 -0.54 -11.17
C VAL A 336 4.57 -0.65 -12.43
N ALA A 337 3.24 -0.75 -12.28
CA ALA A 337 2.33 -0.83 -13.42
C ALA A 337 2.39 0.42 -14.31
N THR A 338 2.54 1.61 -13.71
CA THR A 338 2.68 2.88 -14.44
C THR A 338 3.96 2.92 -15.24
N ARG A 339 5.11 2.59 -14.63
CA ARG A 339 6.41 2.58 -15.32
C ARG A 339 6.49 1.55 -16.43
N LEU A 340 5.93 0.36 -16.22
CA LEU A 340 5.84 -0.66 -17.28
C LEU A 340 4.92 -0.24 -18.41
N ALA A 341 3.88 0.58 -18.15
CA ALA A 341 3.00 1.07 -19.21
C ALA A 341 3.63 2.21 -20.03
N THR A 342 4.54 2.99 -19.45
CA THR A 342 5.14 4.16 -20.10
C THR A 342 6.48 3.87 -20.78
N ASP A 343 7.26 2.92 -20.28
CA ASP A 343 8.56 2.56 -20.84
C ASP A 343 8.57 1.14 -21.41
N SER A 344 8.48 1.04 -22.74
CA SER A 344 8.54 -0.22 -23.48
C SER A 344 9.83 -1.05 -23.28
N LYS A 345 10.91 -0.45 -22.77
CA LYS A 345 12.17 -1.14 -22.49
C LYS A 345 12.28 -1.58 -21.03
N ALA A 346 11.34 -1.17 -20.19
CA ALA A 346 11.37 -1.49 -18.77
C ALA A 346 11.19 -2.99 -18.54
N TRP A 347 12.04 -3.55 -17.68
CA TRP A 347 11.94 -4.92 -17.22
C TRP A 347 11.27 -4.95 -15.85
N ASP A 348 10.27 -5.80 -15.66
CA ASP A 348 9.44 -5.83 -14.46
C ASP A 348 10.23 -6.08 -13.18
N GLN A 349 11.20 -6.99 -13.21
CA GLN A 349 12.05 -7.23 -12.06
C GLN A 349 12.90 -6.01 -11.70
N ALA A 350 13.44 -5.30 -12.71
CA ALA A 350 14.22 -4.08 -12.48
C ALA A 350 13.33 -2.99 -11.88
N VAL A 351 12.20 -2.69 -12.50
CA VAL A 351 11.26 -1.66 -12.01
C VAL A 351 10.76 -1.97 -10.61
N PHE A 352 10.35 -3.22 -10.35
CA PHE A 352 9.89 -3.64 -9.02
C PHE A 352 10.93 -3.35 -7.93
N ASN A 353 12.21 -3.63 -8.21
CA ASN A 353 13.27 -3.37 -7.25
C ASN A 353 13.62 -1.88 -7.15
N GLU A 354 13.67 -1.17 -8.26
CA GLU A 354 13.94 0.27 -8.24
C GLU A 354 12.89 1.02 -7.41
N GLU A 355 11.60 0.76 -7.64
CA GLU A 355 10.52 1.37 -6.86
C GLU A 355 10.59 0.98 -5.38
N LEU A 356 10.94 -0.27 -5.07
CA LEU A 356 11.01 -0.77 -3.69
C LEU A 356 12.26 -0.30 -2.92
N PHE A 357 13.36 0.03 -3.60
CA PHE A 357 14.65 0.30 -2.97
C PHE A 357 15.17 1.74 -3.13
N TYR A 358 14.70 2.51 -4.11
CA TYR A 358 15.18 3.89 -4.26
C TYR A 358 14.81 4.75 -3.04
N PRO A 359 15.80 5.43 -2.42
CA PRO A 359 15.53 6.33 -1.30
C PRO A 359 14.87 7.62 -1.80
N SER A 360 14.18 8.33 -0.91
CA SER A 360 13.72 9.68 -1.21
C SER A 360 14.90 10.59 -1.54
N HIS A 361 14.76 11.38 -2.59
CA HIS A 361 15.76 12.34 -3.07
C HIS A 361 15.07 13.54 -3.73
N PRO A 362 15.78 14.63 -4.08
CA PRO A 362 15.14 15.78 -4.73
C PRO A 362 14.32 15.34 -5.94
N GLY A 363 13.02 15.66 -5.93
CA GLY A 363 12.07 15.31 -6.99
C GLY A 363 11.52 13.88 -6.98
N TYR A 364 11.85 13.05 -5.97
CA TYR A 364 11.33 11.68 -5.85
C TYR A 364 11.05 11.32 -4.39
N GLU A 365 9.81 10.93 -4.11
CA GLU A 365 9.42 10.36 -2.82
C GLU A 365 9.59 8.83 -2.89
N GLY A 366 10.55 8.32 -2.13
CA GLY A 366 10.81 6.89 -2.03
C GLY A 366 9.63 6.15 -1.41
N LEU A 367 9.44 4.90 -1.83
CA LEU A 367 8.35 4.08 -1.32
C LEU A 367 8.58 3.71 0.16
N HIS A 368 7.56 3.87 0.99
CA HIS A 368 7.61 3.52 2.42
C HIS A 368 7.05 2.13 2.72
N ALA A 369 7.41 1.14 1.89
CA ALA A 369 7.04 -0.26 2.11
C ALA A 369 8.15 -0.98 2.88
N SER A 370 7.74 -1.66 3.96
CA SER A 370 8.62 -2.59 4.68
C SER A 370 8.84 -3.86 3.87
N LYS A 371 10.02 -4.46 4.02
CA LYS A 371 10.44 -5.58 3.19
C LYS A 371 11.24 -6.65 3.93
N ARG A 372 11.03 -7.91 3.54
CA ARG A 372 11.73 -9.08 4.05
C ARG A 372 12.21 -9.99 2.91
N THR A 373 13.43 -10.51 3.04
CA THR A 373 13.91 -11.61 2.20
C THR A 373 13.47 -12.95 2.80
N MET A 374 12.90 -13.82 1.97
CA MET A 374 12.60 -15.21 2.32
C MET A 374 13.87 -16.04 2.55
N ASP A 375 13.77 -17.14 3.31
CA ASP A 375 14.90 -18.07 3.45
C ASP A 375 15.25 -18.70 2.09
N MET A 376 16.53 -18.64 1.70
CA MET A 376 16.96 -19.03 0.35
C MET A 376 16.95 -20.55 0.12
N PHE A 377 17.01 -21.35 1.19
CA PHE A 377 16.93 -22.80 1.10
C PHE A 377 15.49 -23.31 1.18
N GLU A 378 14.60 -22.59 1.86
CA GLU A 378 13.17 -22.87 1.83
C GLU A 378 12.52 -22.41 0.52
N PHE A 379 12.82 -21.18 0.08
CA PHE A 379 12.28 -20.57 -1.13
C PHE A 379 13.36 -20.47 -2.21
N MET A 380 13.67 -21.63 -2.78
CA MET A 380 14.90 -21.87 -3.52
C MET A 380 14.79 -21.49 -4.99
N ASN A 381 15.70 -20.66 -5.49
CA ASN A 381 15.85 -20.47 -6.95
C ASN A 381 16.64 -21.62 -7.58
N SER A 382 16.42 -21.85 -8.87
CA SER A 382 17.11 -22.92 -9.59
C SER A 382 18.62 -22.75 -9.62
N LYS A 383 19.17 -21.54 -9.52
CA LYS A 383 20.62 -21.35 -9.42
C LYS A 383 21.18 -21.95 -8.13
N VAL A 384 20.52 -21.73 -6.98
CA VAL A 384 20.85 -22.37 -5.70
C VAL A 384 20.75 -23.89 -5.80
N LEU A 385 19.68 -24.40 -6.43
CA LEU A 385 19.48 -25.84 -6.60
C LEU A 385 20.61 -26.48 -7.40
N PHE A 386 20.87 -25.95 -8.61
CA PHE A 386 21.75 -26.59 -9.58
C PHE A 386 23.24 -26.30 -9.33
N ARG A 387 23.61 -25.16 -8.74
CA ARG A 387 25.02 -24.89 -8.41
C ARG A 387 25.45 -25.43 -7.04
N THR A 388 24.56 -25.35 -6.06
CA THR A 388 24.93 -25.57 -4.66
C THR A 388 24.30 -26.84 -4.10
N VAL A 389 22.97 -26.90 -4.07
CA VAL A 389 22.24 -27.93 -3.30
C VAL A 389 22.44 -29.32 -3.89
N ARG A 390 22.33 -29.49 -5.20
CA ARG A 390 22.48 -30.82 -5.82
C ARG A 390 23.88 -31.43 -5.68
N ASN A 391 24.89 -30.59 -5.46
CA ASN A 391 26.30 -30.99 -5.39
C ASN A 391 26.77 -31.27 -3.95
N ASN A 392 25.92 -31.01 -2.94
CA ASN A 392 26.27 -31.17 -1.53
C ASN A 392 25.35 -32.19 -0.85
N GLU A 393 25.92 -33.28 -0.33
CA GLU A 393 25.14 -34.37 0.27
C GLU A 393 24.28 -33.96 1.47
N ASN A 394 24.71 -32.97 2.24
CA ASN A 394 23.93 -32.46 3.37
C ASN A 394 22.74 -31.62 2.87
N TYR A 395 22.97 -30.79 1.85
CA TYR A 395 21.90 -29.95 1.30
C TYR A 395 20.89 -30.73 0.46
N ARG A 396 21.29 -31.82 -0.20
CA ARG A 396 20.35 -32.70 -0.93
C ARG A 396 19.26 -33.32 -0.06
N LYS A 397 19.47 -33.36 1.26
CA LYS A 397 18.48 -33.86 2.23
C LYS A 397 17.44 -32.81 2.61
N LEU A 398 17.71 -31.53 2.32
CA LEU A 398 16.75 -30.46 2.56
C LEU A 398 15.53 -30.68 1.68
N LYS A 399 14.35 -30.44 2.24
CA LYS A 399 13.12 -30.35 1.47
C LYS A 399 12.76 -28.86 1.41
N PRO A 400 12.92 -28.18 0.25
CA PRO A 400 12.47 -26.80 0.13
C PRO A 400 10.96 -26.71 0.27
N VAL A 401 10.45 -25.50 0.47
CA VAL A 401 9.03 -25.18 0.35
C VAL A 401 8.64 -25.13 -1.13
N ILE A 402 9.44 -24.40 -1.91
CA ILE A 402 9.31 -24.28 -3.35
C ILE A 402 10.68 -24.36 -4.04
N VAL A 403 10.65 -24.72 -5.33
CA VAL A 403 11.76 -24.47 -6.24
C VAL A 403 11.25 -23.63 -7.41
N HIS A 404 11.85 -22.45 -7.62
CA HIS A 404 11.56 -21.58 -8.75
C HIS A 404 12.60 -21.75 -9.86
N VAL A 405 12.16 -22.16 -11.06
CA VAL A 405 13.05 -22.41 -12.21
C VAL A 405 13.32 -21.14 -13.04
N ASN A 406 13.63 -20.03 -12.35
CA ASN A 406 13.82 -18.71 -12.94
C ASN A 406 15.15 -18.49 -13.70
N TYR A 407 16.23 -19.20 -13.34
CA TYR A 407 17.58 -19.00 -13.90
C TYR A 407 17.92 -19.85 -15.13
N HIS A 408 17.01 -20.71 -15.58
CA HIS A 408 17.27 -21.65 -16.66
C HIS A 408 16.19 -21.57 -17.73
N PRO A 409 16.55 -21.58 -19.04
CA PRO A 409 15.58 -21.45 -20.13
C PRO A 409 14.75 -22.73 -20.34
N ASP A 410 15.32 -23.90 -20.03
CA ASP A 410 14.69 -25.22 -20.10
C ASP A 410 13.83 -25.51 -18.86
N LYS A 411 12.90 -24.59 -18.56
CA LYS A 411 12.08 -24.57 -17.35
C LYS A 411 11.28 -25.86 -17.14
N PHE A 412 10.48 -26.24 -18.13
CA PHE A 412 9.58 -27.38 -18.04
C PHE A 412 10.27 -28.72 -17.73
N PRO A 413 11.32 -29.17 -18.45
CA PRO A 413 12.00 -30.42 -18.12
C PRO A 413 12.67 -30.37 -16.73
N ARG A 414 13.21 -29.22 -16.32
CA ARG A 414 13.77 -29.06 -14.96
C ARG A 414 12.69 -29.11 -13.87
N MET A 415 11.50 -28.54 -14.09
CA MET A 415 10.39 -28.68 -13.15
C MET A 415 10.02 -30.16 -12.95
N LYS A 416 9.96 -30.96 -14.03
CA LYS A 416 9.74 -32.41 -13.89
C LYS A 416 10.85 -33.08 -13.11
N ALA A 417 12.11 -32.72 -13.39
CA ALA A 417 13.25 -33.27 -12.67
C ALA A 417 13.25 -32.93 -11.17
N VAL A 418 12.78 -31.73 -10.80
CA VAL A 418 12.55 -31.33 -9.40
C VAL A 418 11.50 -32.22 -8.75
N VAL A 419 10.38 -32.50 -9.45
CA VAL A 419 9.35 -33.43 -8.96
C VAL A 419 9.95 -34.84 -8.79
N GLU A 420 10.64 -35.36 -9.80
CA GLU A 420 11.29 -36.69 -9.71
C GLU A 420 12.27 -36.79 -8.53
N PHE A 421 13.06 -35.74 -8.30
CA PHE A 421 14.04 -35.71 -7.24
C PHE A 421 13.41 -35.66 -5.84
N TYR A 422 12.53 -34.68 -5.58
CA TYR A 422 11.99 -34.43 -4.24
C TYR A 422 10.73 -35.22 -3.90
N VAL A 423 9.94 -35.62 -4.91
CA VAL A 423 8.66 -36.33 -4.71
C VAL A 423 8.84 -37.82 -4.93
N ASN A 424 9.48 -38.22 -6.03
CA ASN A 424 9.60 -39.64 -6.39
C ASN A 424 10.91 -40.28 -5.88
N GLY A 425 11.79 -39.50 -5.25
CA GLY A 425 13.04 -39.99 -4.65
C GLY A 425 14.11 -40.39 -5.68
N LYS A 426 13.97 -39.99 -6.94
CA LYS A 426 14.93 -40.27 -8.01
C LYS A 426 16.17 -39.37 -7.86
N LYS A 427 17.15 -39.86 -7.12
CA LYS A 427 18.35 -39.10 -6.70
C LYS A 427 19.21 -38.55 -7.84
N ASP A 428 19.17 -39.16 -9.01
CA ASP A 428 19.91 -38.79 -10.21
C ASP A 428 19.11 -37.87 -11.16
N ALA A 429 17.84 -37.56 -10.86
CA ALA A 429 16.96 -36.81 -11.76
C ALA A 429 17.51 -35.42 -12.15
N LEU A 430 18.30 -34.78 -11.29
CA LEU A 430 18.89 -33.46 -11.54
C LEU A 430 20.24 -33.51 -12.28
N GLN A 431 20.86 -34.68 -12.40
CA GLN A 431 22.22 -34.85 -12.97
C GLN A 431 22.33 -34.56 -14.46
N PRO A 432 21.33 -34.91 -15.32
CA PRO A 432 21.44 -34.65 -16.76
C PRO A 432 21.48 -33.17 -17.14
N PHE A 433 21.13 -32.27 -16.23
CA PHE A 433 21.03 -30.84 -16.51
C PHE A 433 22.36 -30.13 -16.23
N PRO A 434 22.81 -29.18 -17.08
CA PRO A 434 23.96 -28.33 -16.75
C PRO A 434 23.67 -27.41 -15.56
N GLU A 435 24.73 -26.93 -14.90
CA GLU A 435 24.64 -25.98 -13.77
C GLU A 435 24.13 -24.60 -14.19
N GLY A 436 24.36 -24.22 -15.44
CA GLY A 436 23.90 -22.97 -16.02
C GLY A 436 23.16 -23.20 -17.33
N SER A 437 22.98 -22.12 -18.09
CA SER A 437 22.25 -22.10 -19.35
C SER A 437 23.15 -21.86 -20.58
N ALA A 438 24.47 -21.83 -20.40
CA ALA A 438 25.42 -21.77 -21.50
C ALA A 438 25.54 -23.19 -22.10
N TRP A 439 25.22 -23.31 -23.37
CA TRP A 439 25.30 -24.53 -24.17
C TRP A 439 26.67 -24.63 -24.84
#